data_AF-A0A0L0F344-F1
#
_entry.id   AF-A0A0L0F344-F1
#
_cell.length_a   1.000
_cell.length_b   1.000
_cell.length_c   1.000
_cell.angle_alpha   90.00
_cell.angle_beta   90.00
_cell.angle_gamma   90.00
#
_symmetry.space_group_name_H-M   'P 1'
#
loop_
_entity.id
_entity.type
_entity.pdbx_description
1 polymer ?
#
loop_
_entity_poly.entity_id
_entity_poly.type
_entity_poly.pdbx_seq_one_letter_code
_entity_poly.pdbx_strand_id
1 'polypeptide(L)'
;MDGWETRRKRTPGHDWCIIKLGGGADISHVEIDTAFFSGNYAPRASLQGAWIEDDTSLPQPSDFNNEIGTIANKDAYAKAEAYNSDTWEHLIERTPMGAGYPETSRNYFTLAGQRACTHV
;
A
#
# COMPACT_ATOMS: atom_id res chain seq x y z
N MET A 1 1.81 -7.31 17.40
CA MET A 1 1.55 -7.99 16.12
C MET A 1 2.48 -7.34 15.12
N ASP A 2 3.18 -8.13 14.32
CA ASP A 2 4.14 -7.62 13.34
C ASP A 2 3.43 -7.46 11.99
N GLY A 3 3.07 -6.23 11.64
CA GLY A 3 2.26 -5.92 10.47
C GLY A 3 1.55 -4.58 10.57
N TRP A 4 0.92 -4.16 9.48
CA TRP A 4 0.13 -2.94 9.43
C TRP A 4 -1.35 -3.24 9.71
N GLU A 5 -1.90 -2.63 10.76
CA GLU A 5 -3.31 -2.74 11.15
C GLU A 5 -3.92 -1.34 11.30
N THR A 6 -5.11 -1.14 10.71
CA THR A 6 -5.86 0.10 10.84
C THR A 6 -7.05 -0.06 11.79
N ARG A 7 -7.54 1.07 12.32
CA ARG A 7 -8.78 1.08 13.10
C ARG A 7 -9.95 0.69 12.20
N ARG A 8 -10.88 -0.12 12.73
CA ARG A 8 -12.12 -0.50 12.02
C ARG A 8 -12.83 0.72 11.43
N LYS A 9 -12.92 0.75 10.10
CA LYS A 9 -13.62 1.78 9.35
C LYS A 9 -15.13 1.58 9.43
N ARG A 10 -15.88 2.68 9.61
CA ARG A 10 -17.35 2.72 9.62
C ARG A 10 -17.93 3.61 8.51
N THR A 11 -17.07 4.01 7.58
CA THR A 11 -17.39 4.85 6.41
C THR A 11 -16.98 4.10 5.14
N PRO A 12 -17.55 4.44 3.98
CA PRO A 12 -17.10 3.88 2.71
C PRO A 12 -15.62 4.19 2.42
N GLY A 13 -14.98 3.33 1.63
CA GLY A 13 -13.59 3.49 1.17
C GLY A 13 -12.71 2.30 1.55
N HIS A 14 -11.40 2.51 1.45
CA HIS A 14 -10.37 1.56 1.83
C HIS A 14 -9.26 2.29 2.60
N ASP A 15 -8.39 1.54 3.26
CA ASP A 15 -7.16 2.08 3.82
C ASP A 15 -6.01 1.79 2.85
N TRP A 16 -5.04 2.69 2.80
CA TRP A 16 -3.91 2.62 1.89
C TRP A 16 -2.66 3.22 2.54
N CYS A 17 -1.51 2.93 1.94
CA CYS A 17 -0.23 3.50 2.27
C CYS A 17 0.55 3.68 0.96
N ILE A 18 1.47 4.64 0.93
CA ILE A 18 2.39 4.85 -0.18
C ILE A 18 3.78 4.46 0.28
N ILE A 19 4.50 3.72 -0.56
CA ILE A 19 5.85 3.22 -0.27
C ILE A 19 6.78 3.69 -1.38
N LYS A 20 7.77 4.50 -1.01
CA LYS A 20 8.93 4.80 -1.86
C LYS A 20 9.88 3.60 -1.86
N LEU A 21 10.22 3.10 -3.04
CA LEU A 21 11.18 2.01 -3.20
C LEU A 21 12.60 2.52 -2.94
N GLY A 22 13.50 1.61 -2.54
CA GLY A 22 14.91 1.96 -2.32
C GLY A 22 15.65 2.42 -3.57
N GLY A 23 15.08 2.16 -4.75
CA GLY A 23 15.50 2.64 -6.06
C GLY A 23 14.45 2.27 -7.11
N GLY A 24 14.57 2.85 -8.31
CA GLY A 24 13.72 2.47 -9.43
C GLY A 24 13.87 0.99 -9.76
N ALA A 25 12.76 0.28 -9.87
CA ALA A 25 12.75 -1.16 -10.06
C ALA A 25 11.63 -1.61 -11.02
N ASP A 26 11.89 -2.69 -11.76
CA ASP A 26 10.87 -3.39 -12.51
C ASP A 26 10.22 -4.46 -11.64
N ILE A 27 8.93 -4.27 -11.32
CA ILE A 27 8.20 -5.18 -10.44
C ILE A 27 7.70 -6.38 -11.23
N SER A 28 8.23 -7.57 -10.91
CA SER A 28 7.84 -8.84 -11.53
C SER A 28 6.95 -9.71 -10.62
N HIS A 29 7.16 -9.62 -9.31
CA HIS A 29 6.47 -10.44 -8.32
C HIS A 29 6.08 -9.60 -7.11
N VAL A 30 4.91 -9.89 -6.56
CA VAL A 30 4.41 -9.26 -5.33
C VAL A 30 3.86 -10.35 -4.43
N GLU A 31 4.17 -10.26 -3.14
CA GLU A 31 3.56 -11.05 -2.08
C GLU A 31 2.79 -10.10 -1.17
N ILE A 32 1.50 -10.38 -0.97
CA ILE A 32 0.69 -9.76 0.08
C ILE A 32 0.45 -10.83 1.13
N ASP A 33 1.14 -10.71 2.28
CA ASP A 33 1.02 -11.67 3.37
C ASP A 33 0.10 -11.14 4.46
N THR A 34 -0.96 -11.90 4.76
CA THR A 34 -1.92 -11.61 5.83
C THR A 34 -1.66 -12.42 7.09
N ALA A 35 -0.46 -13.01 7.24
CA ALA A 35 -0.12 -13.93 8.32
C ALA A 35 -0.53 -13.39 9.70
N PHE A 36 -1.14 -14.25 10.52
CA PHE A 36 -1.61 -13.96 11.88
C PHE A 36 -2.85 -13.03 11.97
N PHE A 37 -3.35 -12.49 10.85
CA PHE A 37 -4.60 -11.72 10.80
C PHE A 37 -5.82 -12.60 10.45
N SER A 38 -6.10 -13.64 11.22
CA SER A 38 -7.14 -14.63 10.86
C SER A 38 -8.59 -14.09 10.83
N GLY A 39 -8.88 -13.04 11.60
CA GLY A 39 -10.23 -12.44 11.69
C GLY A 39 -10.33 -10.96 11.29
N ASN A 40 -9.18 -10.30 11.15
CA ASN A 40 -9.04 -8.87 10.87
C ASN A 40 -8.12 -8.58 9.67
N TYR A 41 -7.79 -9.58 8.84
CA TYR A 41 -7.08 -9.37 7.58
C TYR A 41 -7.83 -8.44 6.65
N ALA A 42 -7.11 -7.83 5.72
CA ALA A 42 -7.70 -7.13 4.59
C ALA A 42 -8.38 -8.16 3.65
N PRO A 43 -9.72 -8.16 3.50
CA PRO A 43 -10.42 -9.18 2.71
C PRO A 43 -10.16 -9.04 1.20
N ARG A 44 -9.76 -7.84 0.76
CA ARG A 44 -9.36 -7.54 -0.61
C ARG A 44 -8.24 -6.52 -0.60
N ALA A 45 -7.29 -6.65 -1.52
CA ALA A 45 -6.22 -5.69 -1.73
C ALA A 45 -6.02 -5.41 -3.22
N SER A 46 -5.44 -4.25 -3.53
CA SER A 46 -4.94 -3.87 -4.84
C SER A 46 -3.57 -3.25 -4.65
N LEU A 47 -2.77 -3.22 -5.72
CA LEU A 47 -1.49 -2.53 -5.75
C LEU A 47 -1.48 -1.60 -6.96
N GLN A 48 -1.07 -0.36 -6.74
CA GLN A 48 -0.80 0.59 -7.81
C GLN A 48 0.68 0.90 -7.83
N GLY A 49 1.18 1.47 -8.93
CA GLY A 49 2.57 1.85 -9.03
C GLY A 49 2.78 2.99 -10.01
N ALA A 50 3.80 3.79 -9.75
CA ALA A 50 4.20 4.88 -10.62
C ALA A 50 5.73 5.05 -10.66
N TRP A 51 6.18 5.57 -11.81
CA TRP A 51 7.51 6.14 -11.94
C TRP A 51 7.44 7.65 -11.75
N ILE A 52 8.01 8.11 -10.64
CA ILE A 52 8.17 9.53 -10.33
C ILE A 52 9.65 9.87 -10.53
N GLU A 53 9.94 10.71 -11.52
CA GLU A 53 11.32 11.11 -11.89
C GLU A 53 12.00 11.95 -10.81
N ASP A 54 11.25 12.86 -10.21
CA ASP A 54 11.72 13.73 -9.13
C ASP A 54 10.66 13.77 -8.02
N ASP A 55 10.99 13.15 -6.89
CA ASP A 55 10.16 13.13 -5.69
C ASP A 55 10.65 14.08 -4.60
N THR A 56 11.64 14.94 -4.89
CA THR A 56 12.22 15.85 -3.89
C THR A 56 11.23 16.88 -3.37
N SER A 57 10.20 17.22 -4.17
CA SER A 57 9.09 18.08 -3.76
C SER A 57 7.94 17.33 -3.07
N LEU A 58 7.98 15.98 -3.06
CA LEU A 58 6.94 15.18 -2.43
C LEU A 58 7.21 15.03 -0.92
N PRO A 59 6.16 14.95 -0.09
CA PRO A 59 6.32 14.79 1.35
C PRO A 59 7.09 13.53 1.71
N GLN A 60 8.18 13.68 2.45
CA GLN A 60 9.04 12.58 2.86
C GLN A 60 8.54 11.94 4.16
N PRO A 61 8.94 10.69 4.49
CA PRO A 61 8.56 10.05 5.75
C PRO A 61 8.83 10.90 7.00
N SER A 62 9.88 11.73 6.98
CA SER A 62 10.21 12.67 8.06
C SER A 62 9.18 13.79 8.27
N ASP A 63 8.33 14.05 7.28
CA ASP A 63 7.30 15.10 7.33
C ASP A 63 6.02 14.62 8.02
N PHE A 64 5.95 13.34 8.40
CA PHE A 64 4.85 12.75 9.14
C PHE A 64 5.20 12.60 10.63
N ASN A 65 4.22 12.81 11.50
CA ASN A 65 4.39 12.54 12.93
C ASN A 65 4.51 11.02 13.14
N ASN A 66 5.46 10.58 13.97
CA ASN A 66 5.62 9.18 14.38
C ASN A 66 4.54 8.70 15.37
N GLU A 67 3.32 9.24 15.27
CA GLU A 67 2.18 8.88 16.11
C GLU A 67 1.45 7.67 15.53
N ILE A 68 1.28 6.64 16.34
CA ILE A 68 0.54 5.42 15.97
C ILE A 68 -0.88 5.46 16.53
N GLY A 69 -1.83 4.86 15.82
CA GLY A 69 -3.22 4.72 16.28
C GLY A 69 -4.06 6.01 16.21
N THR A 70 -3.55 7.06 15.58
CA THR A 70 -4.29 8.30 15.33
C THR A 70 -4.97 8.28 13.97
N ILE A 71 -5.98 9.15 13.80
CA ILE A 71 -6.60 9.38 12.48
C ILE A 71 -5.77 10.42 11.74
N ALA A 72 -5.59 10.22 10.43
CA ALA A 72 -4.96 11.22 9.57
C ALA A 72 -5.70 12.56 9.69
N ASN A 73 -4.95 13.63 9.93
CA ASN A 73 -5.47 15.00 9.94
C ASN A 73 -5.47 15.58 8.51
N LYS A 74 -6.00 16.79 8.33
CA LYS A 74 -6.09 17.44 7.02
C LYS A 74 -4.74 17.64 6.33
N ASP A 75 -3.70 17.93 7.11
CA ASP A 75 -2.34 18.13 6.60
C ASP A 75 -1.73 16.81 6.09
N ALA A 76 -1.94 15.71 6.84
CA ALA A 76 -1.52 14.38 6.41
C ALA A 76 -2.20 13.96 5.09
N TYR A 77 -3.51 14.25 4.93
CA TYR A 77 -4.20 14.01 3.66
C TYR A 77 -3.65 14.88 2.53
N ALA A 78 -3.45 16.19 2.74
CA ALA A 78 -2.92 17.09 1.71
C ALA A 78 -1.50 16.66 1.25
N LYS A 79 -0.67 16.20 2.19
CA LYS A 79 0.65 15.62 1.87
C LYS A 79 0.52 14.38 0.99
N ALA A 80 -0.41 13.51 1.32
CA ALA A 80 -0.57 12.27 0.58
C ALA A 80 -1.24 12.50 -0.80
N GLU A 81 -2.12 13.51 -0.92
CA GLU A 81 -2.69 13.97 -2.20
C GLU A 81 -1.61 14.49 -3.18
N ALA A 82 -0.48 15.02 -2.69
CA ALA A 82 0.61 15.49 -3.54
C ALA A 82 1.22 14.38 -4.44
N TYR A 83 1.07 13.11 -4.04
CA TYR A 83 1.53 11.95 -4.83
C TYR A 83 0.61 11.64 -6.02
N ASN A 84 -0.63 12.15 -6.02
CA ASN A 84 -1.63 11.88 -7.05
C ASN A 84 -1.83 10.38 -7.33
N SER A 85 -1.81 9.55 -6.27
CA SER A 85 -1.81 8.09 -6.33
C SER A 85 -3.09 7.49 -6.93
N ASP A 86 -4.20 8.22 -6.90
CA ASP A 86 -5.44 7.82 -7.56
C ASP A 86 -5.30 7.64 -9.08
N THR A 87 -4.26 8.23 -9.68
CA THR A 87 -3.98 8.14 -11.13
C THR A 87 -2.96 7.07 -11.50
N TRP A 88 -2.39 6.39 -10.50
CA TRP A 88 -1.35 5.39 -10.74
C TRP A 88 -1.92 4.12 -11.37
N GLU A 89 -1.10 3.44 -12.16
CA GLU A 89 -1.52 2.21 -12.83
C GLU A 89 -1.74 1.11 -11.80
N HIS A 90 -2.83 0.35 -11.95
CA HIS A 90 -3.04 -0.88 -11.20
C HIS A 90 -2.07 -1.97 -11.67
N LEU A 91 -1.10 -2.28 -10.81
CA LEU A 91 -0.24 -3.46 -10.96
C LEU A 91 -1.00 -4.73 -10.58
N ILE A 92 -1.83 -4.65 -9.54
CA ILE A 92 -2.72 -5.72 -9.09
C ILE A 92 -4.11 -5.12 -8.91
N GLU A 93 -5.07 -5.67 -9.67
CA GLU A 93 -6.48 -5.36 -9.51
C GLU A 93 -7.00 -5.77 -8.14
N ARG A 94 -8.11 -5.16 -7.71
CA ARG A 94 -8.69 -5.41 -6.39
C ARG A 94 -9.15 -6.87 -6.21
N THR A 95 -8.28 -7.69 -5.64
CA THR A 95 -8.40 -9.15 -5.59
C THR A 95 -8.72 -9.62 -4.16
N PRO A 96 -9.48 -10.71 -3.96
CA PRO A 96 -9.67 -11.33 -2.65
C PRO A 96 -8.35 -11.84 -2.05
N MET A 97 -8.14 -11.64 -0.76
CA MET A 97 -7.00 -12.18 -0.02
C MET A 97 -7.42 -13.40 0.80
N GLY A 98 -6.49 -14.32 1.02
CA GLY A 98 -6.67 -15.34 2.04
C GLY A 98 -6.51 -14.80 3.47
N ALA A 99 -7.16 -15.47 4.42
CA ALA A 99 -7.05 -15.13 5.84
C ALA A 99 -5.67 -15.50 6.40
N GLY A 100 -5.32 -14.96 7.57
CA GLY A 100 -4.00 -15.13 8.19
C GLY A 100 -3.61 -16.52 8.71
N TYR A 101 -4.21 -17.60 8.19
CA TYR A 101 -3.78 -18.97 8.46
C TYR A 101 -2.60 -19.36 7.56
N PRO A 102 -1.68 -20.24 8.01
CA PRO A 102 -0.48 -20.60 7.25
C PRO A 102 -0.75 -21.08 5.81
N GLU A 103 -1.90 -21.71 5.57
CA GLU A 103 -2.29 -22.28 4.29
C GLU A 103 -2.84 -21.23 3.31
N THR A 104 -3.28 -20.07 3.82
CA THR A 104 -4.02 -19.07 3.03
C THR A 104 -3.42 -17.67 3.07
N SER A 105 -2.49 -17.37 3.98
CA SER A 105 -2.08 -16.00 4.23
C SER A 105 -1.23 -15.39 3.12
N ARG A 106 -0.51 -16.23 2.37
CA ARG A 106 0.48 -15.79 1.37
C ARG A 106 -0.19 -15.67 0.00
N ASN A 107 -0.41 -14.44 -0.45
CA ASN A 107 -1.05 -14.14 -1.72
C ASN A 107 0.03 -13.71 -2.73
N TYR A 108 0.34 -14.57 -3.70
CA TYR A 108 1.40 -14.34 -4.69
C TYR A 108 0.83 -13.86 -6.02
N PHE A 109 1.46 -12.83 -6.58
CA PHE A 109 1.11 -12.26 -7.87
C PHE A 109 2.33 -12.21 -8.77
N THR A 110 2.20 -12.72 -9.99
CA THR A 110 3.18 -12.57 -11.07
C THR A 110 2.67 -11.52 -12.03
N LEU A 111 3.45 -10.46 -12.25
CA LEU A 111 3.08 -9.37 -13.13
C LEU A 111 3.60 -9.63 -14.54
N ALA A 112 2.76 -9.36 -15.54
CA ALA A 112 3.15 -9.44 -16.94
C ALA A 112 3.72 -8.09 -17.42
N GLY A 113 4.79 -8.16 -18.20
CA GLY A 113 5.44 -7.00 -18.80
C GLY A 113 6.39 -6.27 -17.85
N GLN A 114 7.04 -5.24 -18.39
CA GLN A 114 7.95 -4.38 -17.64
C GLN A 114 7.15 -3.31 -16.89
N ARG A 115 7.25 -3.30 -15.56
CA ARG A 115 6.51 -2.40 -14.66
C ARG A 115 7.50 -1.59 -13.83
N ALA A 116 8.12 -0.61 -14.48
CA ALA A 116 9.08 0.27 -13.84
C ALA A 116 8.36 1.18 -12.83
N CYS A 117 8.78 1.12 -11.57
CA CYS A 117 8.21 1.93 -10.50
C CYS A 117 9.31 2.50 -9.60
N THR A 118 9.07 3.68 -9.07
CA THR A 118 9.79 4.23 -7.92
C THR A 118 8.92 4.26 -6.67
N HIS A 119 7.59 4.20 -6.84
CA HIS A 119 6.60 4.21 -5.77
C HIS A 119 5.49 3.20 -6.04
N VAL A 120 4.91 2.68 -4.95
CA VAL A 120 3.71 1.82 -4.92
C VAL A 120 2.75 2.22 -3.82
#